data_AF-A0A8C5DP09-F1
#
_entry.id   AF-A0A8C5DP09-F1
#
_cell.length_a   1.000
_cell.length_b   1.000
_cell.length_c   1.000
_cell.angle_alpha   90.00
_cell.angle_beta   90.00
_cell.angle_gamma   90.00
#
_symmetry.space_group_name_H-M   'P 1'
#
loop_
_entity.id
_entity.type
_entity.pdbx_description
1 polymer ?
#
loop_
_entity_poly.entity_id
_entity_poly.type
_entity_poly.pdbx_seq_one_letter_code
_entity_poly.pdbx_strand_id
1 'polypeptide(L)'
;VQLWNSATDLSPQTEDDDGETTAVSLDLQTIVQSQLGFPDKVYQLASVIFQNSHVVKPATHRLVNYGKQRELPLPEVQDEAMQHSAYELAFNTLKCNLDSNDLFESSLIQSPLYSSLRKDQMSLVAVMLYDFQDRKFLSRGHTEIQEMIEEVRDVENYLLQFKTKLAASLARSRIKHDLLSMECILPECVRKKQQRSRSLPLYAWVNRLKSSHDEVQGVLKNDGLLQVKSIRQLAGQTFCQDSHCWDTLVFPAQLKAPLSFTKLLRDHKLIIQDKSCILPTNAAASLLPDEGDILMVGCFSGLTVAHTASLIAEKYEGDKNNNDQPMVYVCTTDITERQSEEIQHTVDKMGCKSK
;
A
#
# COMPACT_ATOMS: atom_id res chain seq x y z
N VAL A 1 2.88 51.25 24.62
CA VAL A 1 2.25 52.51 24.18
C VAL A 1 1.90 52.33 22.70
N GLN A 2 0.60 52.44 22.37
CA GLN A 2 -0.05 52.94 21.13
C GLN A 2 0.77 52.97 19.82
N LEU A 3 0.25 52.75 18.60
CA LEU A 3 -1.11 52.67 18.04
C LEU A 3 -0.99 52.25 16.56
N TRP A 4 -2.15 52.07 15.95
CA TRP A 4 -2.48 51.56 14.61
C TRP A 4 -2.39 52.60 13.47
N ASN A 5 -2.68 52.13 12.23
CA ASN A 5 -3.01 52.83 10.96
C ASN A 5 -1.83 53.04 9.97
N SER A 6 -1.95 52.92 8.64
CA SER A 6 -3.12 52.88 7.73
C SER A 6 -2.72 52.41 6.31
N ALA A 7 -3.73 52.01 5.54
CA ALA A 7 -3.73 51.45 4.19
C ALA A 7 -3.08 52.27 3.06
N THR A 8 -2.68 51.58 1.98
CA THR A 8 -2.99 52.03 0.60
C THR A 8 -3.01 50.86 -0.39
N ASP A 9 -4.04 50.89 -1.24
CA ASP A 9 -4.32 50.06 -2.43
C ASP A 9 -3.13 49.85 -3.37
N LEU A 10 -3.06 48.65 -3.95
CA LEU A 10 -2.60 48.41 -5.32
C LEU A 10 -3.29 47.14 -5.87
N SER A 11 -4.10 47.34 -6.92
CA SER A 11 -4.83 46.31 -7.68
C SER A 11 -3.91 45.26 -8.36
N PRO A 12 -4.46 44.09 -8.76
CA PRO A 12 -3.67 42.93 -9.18
C PRO A 12 -3.49 42.83 -10.71
N GLN A 13 -2.25 42.63 -11.14
CA GLN A 13 -1.81 42.02 -12.42
C GLN A 13 -0.37 41.52 -12.13
N THR A 14 0.09 40.32 -12.44
CA THR A 14 -0.30 39.22 -13.35
C THR A 14 0.55 38.01 -12.97
N GLU A 15 0.23 36.86 -13.55
CA GLU A 15 1.09 35.71 -13.87
C GLU A 15 0.69 34.40 -13.19
N ASP A 16 0.20 33.51 -14.06
CA ASP A 16 -0.04 32.10 -13.86
C ASP A 16 1.22 31.40 -13.35
N ASP A 17 1.09 30.67 -12.25
CA ASP A 17 2.04 29.61 -11.88
C ASP A 17 1.22 28.37 -11.48
N ASP A 18 0.85 27.63 -12.52
CA ASP A 18 0.29 26.29 -12.41
C ASP A 18 1.43 25.29 -12.17
N GLY A 19 1.31 24.53 -11.09
CA GLY A 19 1.71 23.12 -11.13
C GLY A 19 2.95 22.71 -10.34
N GLU A 20 3.00 22.99 -9.04
CA GLU A 20 3.98 22.32 -8.18
C GLU A 20 3.49 22.11 -6.74
N THR A 21 2.43 21.31 -6.52
CA THR A 21 2.05 20.92 -5.13
C THR A 21 1.11 19.70 -5.01
N THR A 22 1.37 18.57 -5.66
CA THR A 22 0.47 17.39 -5.55
C THR A 22 1.04 16.23 -4.73
N ALA A 23 2.37 16.06 -4.66
CA ALA A 23 3.00 14.91 -4.03
C ALA A 23 3.18 15.03 -2.51
N VAL A 24 3.79 16.13 -2.04
CA VAL A 24 3.88 16.45 -0.60
C VAL A 24 2.48 16.62 -0.02
N SER A 25 1.53 17.00 -0.87
CA SER A 25 0.11 17.14 -0.55
C SER A 25 -0.55 15.81 -0.24
N LEU A 26 -0.23 14.69 -0.90
CA LEU A 26 -0.92 13.42 -0.63
C LEU A 26 -0.60 12.84 0.75
N ASP A 27 0.68 12.80 1.14
CA ASP A 27 1.08 12.35 2.49
C ASP A 27 0.59 13.31 3.57
N LEU A 28 0.63 14.63 3.32
CA LEU A 28 0.02 15.61 4.24
C LEU A 28 -1.50 15.47 4.27
N GLN A 29 -2.16 15.18 3.15
CA GLN A 29 -3.61 15.03 3.05
C GLN A 29 -4.05 13.77 3.75
N THR A 30 -3.33 12.65 3.64
CA THR A 30 -3.61 11.43 4.41
C THR A 30 -3.40 11.68 5.91
N ILE A 31 -2.36 12.43 6.31
CA ILE A 31 -2.15 12.82 7.71
C ILE A 31 -3.25 13.79 8.20
N VAL A 32 -3.65 14.77 7.40
CA VAL A 32 -4.69 15.76 7.74
C VAL A 32 -6.09 15.13 7.74
N GLN A 33 -6.39 14.23 6.80
CA GLN A 33 -7.61 13.41 6.79
C GLN A 33 -7.61 12.43 7.96
N SER A 34 -6.47 11.84 8.33
CA SER A 34 -6.36 11.04 9.55
C SER A 34 -6.57 11.86 10.83
N GLN A 35 -6.56 13.20 10.79
CA GLN A 35 -6.92 14.03 11.95
C GLN A 35 -8.40 14.43 11.93
N LEU A 36 -9.02 14.53 10.75
CA LEU A 36 -10.42 14.95 10.53
C LEU A 36 -11.41 13.79 10.27
N GLY A 37 -10.90 12.55 10.17
CA GLY A 37 -11.66 11.36 9.79
C GLY A 37 -11.83 11.19 8.27
N PHE A 38 -12.29 10.02 7.87
CA PHE A 38 -12.41 9.66 6.45
C PHE A 38 -13.83 9.90 5.90
N PRO A 39 -13.99 10.02 4.58
CA PRO A 39 -15.28 9.94 3.89
C PRO A 39 -16.05 8.64 4.19
N ASP A 40 -17.39 8.69 4.12
CA ASP A 40 -18.23 7.51 4.36
C ASP A 40 -17.90 6.34 3.43
N LYS A 41 -17.63 6.61 2.15
CA LYS A 41 -17.22 5.60 1.17
C LYS A 41 -15.94 4.87 1.57
N VAL A 42 -14.99 5.56 2.21
CA VAL A 42 -13.75 4.93 2.69
C VAL A 42 -14.06 3.94 3.79
N TYR A 43 -14.90 4.30 4.76
CA TYR A 43 -15.30 3.36 5.83
C TYR A 43 -16.09 2.17 5.28
N GLN A 44 -17.00 2.40 4.33
CA GLN A 44 -17.76 1.32 3.70
C GLN A 44 -16.81 0.35 2.97
N LEU A 45 -15.95 0.86 2.08
CA LEU A 45 -14.98 0.04 1.35
C LEU A 45 -14.01 -0.68 2.31
N ALA A 46 -13.47 0.03 3.30
CA ALA A 46 -12.58 -0.56 4.31
C ALA A 46 -13.27 -1.68 5.11
N SER A 47 -14.55 -1.52 5.43
CA SER A 47 -15.33 -2.54 6.13
C SER A 47 -15.50 -3.81 5.31
N VAL A 48 -15.69 -3.69 4.00
CA VAL A 48 -15.79 -4.82 3.07
C VAL A 48 -14.43 -5.50 2.92
N ILE A 49 -13.34 -4.74 2.74
CA ILE A 49 -11.98 -5.28 2.66
C ILE A 49 -11.63 -6.04 3.96
N PHE A 50 -11.93 -5.46 5.11
CA PHE A 50 -11.75 -6.09 6.42
C PHE A 50 -12.57 -7.38 6.53
N GLN A 51 -13.86 -7.35 6.15
CA GLN A 51 -14.73 -8.52 6.18
C GLN A 51 -14.20 -9.66 5.33
N ASN A 52 -13.71 -9.36 4.13
CA ASN A 52 -13.21 -10.37 3.20
C ASN A 52 -11.85 -10.95 3.65
N SER A 53 -11.07 -10.17 4.39
CA SER A 53 -9.69 -10.52 4.76
C SER A 53 -9.54 -11.04 6.19
N HIS A 54 -10.51 -10.84 7.08
CA HIS A 54 -10.37 -11.25 8.47
C HIS A 54 -10.31 -12.77 8.61
N VAL A 55 -9.43 -13.23 9.49
CA VAL A 55 -9.32 -14.65 9.85
C VAL A 55 -10.28 -14.93 11.00
N VAL A 56 -11.22 -15.84 10.76
CA VAL A 56 -12.21 -16.22 11.76
C VAL A 56 -11.53 -16.96 12.92
N LYS A 57 -11.51 -16.35 14.11
CA LYS A 57 -10.95 -16.96 15.34
C LYS A 57 -11.69 -18.25 15.72
N PRO A 58 -10.99 -19.26 16.29
CA PRO A 58 -11.63 -20.45 16.87
C PRO A 58 -12.69 -20.05 17.90
N ALA A 59 -13.76 -20.83 18.05
CA ALA A 59 -14.88 -20.49 18.94
C ALA A 59 -14.45 -20.24 20.41
N THR A 60 -13.37 -20.88 20.87
CA THR A 60 -12.82 -20.71 22.22
C THR A 60 -12.13 -19.36 22.45
N HIS A 61 -11.75 -18.67 21.38
CA HIS A 61 -11.03 -17.39 21.42
C HIS A 61 -11.79 -16.26 20.70
N ARG A 62 -13.05 -16.50 20.32
CA ARG A 62 -13.87 -15.53 19.58
C ARG A 62 -14.69 -14.71 20.55
N LEU A 63 -14.37 -13.43 20.70
CA LEU A 63 -15.11 -12.51 21.57
C LEU A 63 -16.19 -11.76 20.76
N VAL A 64 -15.88 -11.32 19.55
CA VAL A 64 -16.81 -10.70 18.60
C VAL A 64 -17.04 -11.59 17.39
N ASN A 65 -18.29 -11.64 16.93
CA ASN A 65 -18.63 -12.33 15.68
C ASN A 65 -18.78 -11.32 14.54
N TYR A 66 -17.78 -11.27 13.67
CA TYR A 66 -17.78 -10.47 12.43
C TYR A 66 -18.58 -11.11 11.29
N GLY A 67 -19.24 -12.25 11.51
CA GLY A 67 -19.94 -13.01 10.47
C GLY A 67 -18.99 -13.91 9.66
N LYS A 68 -19.52 -14.60 8.65
CA LYS A 68 -18.70 -15.40 7.71
C LYS A 68 -18.04 -14.46 6.70
N GLN A 69 -16.86 -14.83 6.17
CA GLN A 69 -16.33 -14.21 4.96
C GLN A 69 -17.44 -14.28 3.90
N ARG A 70 -17.99 -13.11 3.59
CA ARG A 70 -18.87 -12.93 2.47
C ARG A 70 -17.90 -12.50 1.39
N GLU A 71 -17.81 -13.18 0.26
CA GLU A 71 -17.09 -12.67 -0.92
C GLU A 71 -17.87 -11.48 -1.47
N LEU A 72 -18.00 -10.41 -0.67
CA LEU A 72 -18.76 -9.24 -1.03
C LEU A 72 -18.02 -8.58 -2.19
N PRO A 73 -18.74 -8.20 -3.26
CA PRO A 73 -18.14 -7.42 -4.32
C PRO A 73 -17.60 -6.14 -3.70
N LEU A 74 -16.35 -5.79 -4.04
CA LEU A 74 -15.78 -4.52 -3.63
C LEU A 74 -16.62 -3.40 -4.27
N PRO A 75 -17.08 -2.40 -3.50
CA PRO A 75 -17.69 -1.21 -4.07
C PRO A 75 -16.76 -0.60 -5.12
N GLU A 76 -17.28 -0.26 -6.30
CA GLU A 76 -16.51 0.43 -7.32
C GLU A 76 -16.15 1.83 -6.82
N VAL A 77 -14.84 2.08 -6.68
CA VAL A 77 -14.29 3.39 -6.36
C VAL A 77 -13.36 3.78 -7.49
N GLN A 78 -13.67 4.87 -8.19
CA GLN A 78 -12.86 5.38 -9.30
C GLN A 78 -11.63 6.17 -8.82
N ASP A 79 -11.63 6.59 -7.55
CA ASP A 79 -10.56 7.38 -6.94
C ASP A 79 -9.51 6.47 -6.27
N GLU A 80 -8.33 6.39 -6.87
CA GLU A 80 -7.19 5.62 -6.36
C GLU A 80 -6.76 6.04 -4.93
N ALA A 81 -6.87 7.34 -4.59
CA ALA A 81 -6.48 7.84 -3.27
C ALA A 81 -7.49 7.38 -2.19
N MET A 82 -8.77 7.37 -2.53
CA MET A 82 -9.83 6.84 -1.67
C MET A 82 -9.68 5.33 -1.47
N GLN A 83 -9.37 4.61 -2.55
CA GLN A 83 -9.09 3.18 -2.50
C GLN A 83 -7.88 2.88 -1.61
N HIS A 84 -6.77 3.60 -1.80
CA HIS A 84 -5.58 3.47 -0.96
C HIS A 84 -5.90 3.69 0.52
N SER A 85 -6.64 4.76 0.84
CA SER A 85 -7.05 5.07 2.22
C SER A 85 -7.91 3.96 2.83
N ALA A 86 -8.81 3.36 2.05
CA ALA A 86 -9.65 2.25 2.50
C ALA A 86 -8.84 0.97 2.77
N TYR A 87 -7.88 0.64 1.90
CA TYR A 87 -6.97 -0.49 2.11
C TYR A 87 -6.09 -0.27 3.34
N GLU A 88 -5.54 0.93 3.51
CA GLU A 88 -4.71 1.27 4.66
C GLU A 88 -5.51 1.16 5.97
N LEU A 89 -6.72 1.73 6.01
CA LEU A 89 -7.60 1.65 7.18
C LEU A 89 -7.98 0.20 7.51
N ALA A 90 -8.38 -0.58 6.51
CA ALA A 90 -8.74 -1.99 6.68
C ALA A 90 -7.54 -2.82 7.19
N PHE A 91 -6.37 -2.64 6.57
CA PHE A 91 -5.16 -3.37 6.93
C PHE A 91 -4.68 -3.03 8.34
N ASN A 92 -4.65 -1.75 8.70
CA ASN A 92 -4.29 -1.33 10.04
C ASN A 92 -5.28 -1.86 11.08
N THR A 93 -6.57 -1.89 10.76
CA THR A 93 -7.60 -2.49 11.62
C THR A 93 -7.38 -4.00 11.79
N LEU A 94 -7.14 -4.74 10.70
CA LEU A 94 -6.84 -6.19 10.73
C LEU A 94 -5.63 -6.47 11.59
N LYS A 95 -4.57 -5.67 11.45
CA LYS A 95 -3.34 -5.79 12.19
C LYS A 95 -3.56 -5.57 13.70
N CYS A 96 -4.46 -4.67 14.09
CA CYS A 96 -4.85 -4.52 15.49
C CYS A 96 -5.81 -5.62 15.96
N ASN A 97 -6.60 -6.24 15.08
CA ASN A 97 -7.60 -7.23 15.43
C ASN A 97 -7.05 -8.67 15.55
N LEU A 98 -6.19 -9.07 14.61
CA LEU A 98 -5.59 -10.42 14.57
C LEU A 98 -4.68 -10.71 15.77
N ASP A 99 -4.07 -9.66 16.28
CA ASP A 99 -2.78 -9.72 16.95
C ASP A 99 -2.83 -9.05 18.33
N SER A 100 -3.79 -8.15 18.57
CA SER A 100 -4.04 -7.62 19.90
C SER A 100 -4.98 -8.55 20.66
N ASN A 101 -4.67 -8.83 21.93
CA ASN A 101 -5.35 -9.72 22.89
C ASN A 101 -6.85 -9.38 23.12
N ASP A 102 -7.64 -9.31 22.06
CA ASP A 102 -9.05 -8.97 22.07
C ASP A 102 -9.32 -7.61 22.72
N LEU A 103 -8.39 -6.67 22.59
CA LEU A 103 -8.47 -5.33 23.19
C LEU A 103 -9.70 -4.55 22.70
N PHE A 104 -9.94 -4.57 21.40
CA PHE A 104 -11.11 -3.96 20.77
C PHE A 104 -12.38 -4.78 20.99
N GLU A 105 -12.29 -6.11 20.94
CA GLU A 105 -13.44 -6.98 21.14
C GLU A 105 -13.96 -6.91 22.59
N SER A 106 -13.06 -6.87 23.57
CA SER A 106 -13.38 -6.70 24.99
C SER A 106 -13.98 -5.33 25.30
N SER A 107 -13.54 -4.27 24.62
CA SER A 107 -14.14 -2.94 24.79
C SER A 107 -15.53 -2.83 24.16
N LEU A 108 -15.74 -3.48 23.01
CA LEU A 108 -17.04 -3.58 22.36
C LEU A 108 -18.04 -4.38 23.22
N ILE A 109 -17.66 -5.54 23.76
CA ILE A 109 -18.55 -6.38 24.59
C ILE A 109 -18.95 -5.68 25.89
N GLN A 110 -18.05 -4.90 26.48
CA GLN A 110 -18.37 -4.13 27.69
C GLN A 110 -19.27 -2.91 27.41
N SER A 111 -19.50 -2.59 26.13
CA SER A 111 -20.36 -1.50 25.71
C SER A 111 -21.79 -2.01 25.46
N PRO A 112 -22.84 -1.27 25.88
CA PRO A 112 -24.22 -1.55 25.47
C PRO A 112 -24.41 -1.59 23.93
N LEU A 113 -23.46 -1.01 23.21
CA LEU A 113 -23.35 -0.98 21.76
C LEU A 113 -23.33 -2.38 21.11
N TYR A 114 -22.72 -3.38 21.78
CA TYR A 114 -22.64 -4.74 21.23
C TYR A 114 -24.01 -5.44 21.13
N SER A 115 -24.95 -5.14 22.04
CA SER A 115 -26.30 -5.69 21.99
C SER A 115 -27.23 -4.98 21.00
N SER A 116 -26.90 -3.75 20.60
CA SER A 116 -27.75 -2.90 19.76
C SER A 116 -27.39 -2.97 18.27
N LEU A 117 -26.19 -3.44 17.92
CA LEU A 117 -25.72 -3.49 16.53
C LEU A 117 -25.95 -4.85 15.89
N ARG A 118 -26.26 -4.83 14.59
CA ARG A 118 -26.39 -6.05 13.80
C ARG A 118 -25.01 -6.68 13.55
N LYS A 119 -24.94 -8.01 13.53
CA LYS A 119 -23.67 -8.75 13.36
C LYS A 119 -22.96 -8.45 12.03
N ASP A 120 -23.72 -8.07 11.00
CA ASP A 120 -23.22 -7.66 9.69
C ASP A 120 -22.59 -6.25 9.68
N GLN A 121 -22.76 -5.45 10.73
CA GLN A 121 -22.15 -4.13 10.88
C GLN A 121 -20.85 -4.15 11.69
N MET A 122 -20.46 -5.30 12.27
CA MET A 122 -19.31 -5.37 13.18
C MET A 122 -17.97 -5.05 12.49
N SER A 123 -17.85 -5.33 11.20
CA SER A 123 -16.65 -4.97 10.42
C SER A 123 -16.55 -3.47 10.19
N LEU A 124 -17.68 -2.80 9.95
CA LEU A 124 -17.76 -1.34 9.88
C LEU A 124 -17.42 -0.71 11.23
N VAL A 125 -17.97 -1.25 12.31
CA VAL A 125 -17.69 -0.81 13.69
C VAL A 125 -16.20 -0.96 14.02
N ALA A 126 -15.57 -2.06 13.60
CA ALA A 126 -14.15 -2.28 13.84
C ALA A 126 -13.26 -1.24 13.14
N VAL A 127 -13.47 -1.01 11.84
CA VAL A 127 -12.67 -0.03 11.09
C VAL A 127 -12.90 1.39 11.58
N MET A 128 -14.14 1.76 11.91
CA MET A 128 -14.45 3.08 12.46
C MET A 128 -13.91 3.26 13.88
N LEU A 129 -13.99 2.23 14.73
CA LEU A 129 -13.44 2.31 16.09
C LEU A 129 -11.91 2.43 16.09
N TYR A 130 -11.23 1.77 15.15
CA TYR A 130 -9.78 1.95 14.96
C TYR A 130 -9.44 3.41 14.65
N ASP A 131 -10.09 4.00 13.65
CA ASP A 131 -9.91 5.41 13.29
C ASP A 131 -10.26 6.34 14.46
N PHE A 132 -11.43 6.17 15.08
CA PHE A 132 -11.86 7.01 16.19
C PHE A 132 -10.88 6.99 17.34
N GLN A 133 -10.32 5.83 17.65
CA GLN A 133 -9.30 5.72 18.67
C GLN A 133 -8.02 6.48 18.29
N ASP A 134 -7.54 6.32 17.06
CA ASP A 134 -6.33 7.00 16.57
C ASP A 134 -6.46 8.52 16.67
N ARG A 135 -7.67 9.02 16.38
CA ARG A 135 -8.06 10.44 16.44
C ARG A 135 -8.55 10.89 17.81
N LYS A 136 -8.33 10.11 18.88
CA LYS A 136 -8.74 10.44 20.25
C LYS A 136 -10.24 10.74 20.41
N PHE A 137 -11.08 10.04 19.65
CA PHE A 137 -12.55 10.14 19.62
C PHE A 137 -13.07 11.54 19.22
N LEU A 138 -12.31 12.28 18.41
CA LEU A 138 -12.77 13.52 17.80
C LEU A 138 -13.83 13.21 16.72
N SER A 139 -14.91 13.99 16.72
CA SER A 139 -15.93 13.92 15.66
C SER A 139 -15.32 14.22 14.30
N ARG A 140 -15.85 13.58 13.25
CA ARG A 140 -15.39 13.84 11.89
C ARG A 140 -15.81 15.25 11.44
N GLY A 141 -14.99 15.89 10.62
CA GLY A 141 -15.39 17.07 9.87
C GLY A 141 -16.21 16.65 8.66
N HIS A 142 -17.49 16.98 8.60
CA HIS A 142 -18.31 16.69 7.42
C HIS A 142 -18.26 17.88 6.46
N THR A 143 -17.84 17.63 5.23
CA THR A 143 -18.00 18.60 4.14
C THR A 143 -19.37 18.39 3.49
N GLU A 144 -20.10 19.46 3.19
CA GLU A 144 -21.47 19.44 2.64
C GLU A 144 -21.59 18.69 1.30
N ILE A 145 -20.47 18.43 0.61
CA ILE A 145 -20.39 17.79 -0.70
C ILE A 145 -20.32 16.25 -0.59
N GLN A 146 -20.19 15.71 0.62
CA GLN A 146 -19.92 14.29 0.82
C GLN A 146 -21.20 13.44 0.78
N GLU A 147 -21.20 12.40 -0.05
CA GLU A 147 -22.26 11.40 -0.06
C GLU A 147 -22.42 10.77 1.33
N MET A 148 -23.63 10.83 1.87
CA MET A 148 -23.95 10.32 3.19
C MET A 148 -24.44 8.88 3.09
N ILE A 149 -23.72 7.98 3.75
CA ILE A 149 -24.11 6.57 3.86
C ILE A 149 -24.72 6.34 5.24
N GLU A 150 -26.04 6.10 5.28
CA GLU A 150 -26.82 5.97 6.52
C GLU A 150 -26.18 5.00 7.52
N GLU A 151 -25.74 3.82 7.06
CA GLU A 151 -25.10 2.81 7.90
C GLU A 151 -23.82 3.31 8.60
N VAL A 152 -23.02 4.14 7.91
CA VAL A 152 -21.80 4.74 8.46
C VAL A 152 -22.15 5.79 9.51
N ARG A 153 -23.20 6.58 9.25
CA ARG A 153 -23.68 7.62 10.18
C ARG A 153 -24.25 7.03 11.45
N ASP A 154 -25.02 5.96 11.33
CA ASP A 154 -25.55 5.24 12.47
C ASP A 154 -24.42 4.75 13.37
N VAL A 155 -23.43 4.05 12.79
CA VAL A 155 -22.27 3.55 13.55
C VAL A 155 -21.48 4.69 14.18
N GLU A 156 -21.25 5.80 13.47
CA GLU A 156 -20.60 6.99 14.03
C GLU A 156 -21.36 7.54 15.24
N ASN A 157 -22.68 7.73 15.12
CA ASN A 157 -23.52 8.24 16.20
C ASN A 157 -23.46 7.33 17.43
N TYR A 158 -23.50 6.01 17.23
CA TYR A 158 -23.32 5.04 18.30
C TYR A 158 -21.94 5.15 18.96
N LEU A 159 -20.86 5.23 18.19
CA LEU A 159 -19.50 5.37 18.73
C LEU A 159 -19.33 6.67 19.53
N LEU A 160 -19.89 7.79 19.04
CA LEU A 160 -19.86 9.08 19.73
C LEU A 160 -20.68 9.08 21.02
N GLN A 161 -21.87 8.48 21.00
CA GLN A 161 -22.75 8.35 22.17
C GLN A 161 -22.04 7.64 23.33
N PHE A 162 -21.22 6.63 23.02
CA PHE A 162 -20.51 5.82 24.02
C PHE A 162 -19.02 6.17 24.17
N LYS A 163 -18.54 7.28 23.59
CA LYS A 163 -17.09 7.62 23.51
C LYS A 163 -16.34 7.49 24.84
N THR A 164 -16.92 8.02 25.93
CA THR A 164 -16.27 8.00 27.26
C THR A 164 -16.15 6.58 27.80
N LYS A 165 -17.19 5.76 27.60
CA LYS A 165 -17.18 4.35 28.03
C LYS A 165 -16.20 3.52 27.20
N LEU A 166 -16.18 3.73 25.89
CA LEU A 166 -15.25 3.07 24.96
C LEU A 166 -13.80 3.44 25.29
N ALA A 167 -13.49 4.73 25.43
CA ALA A 167 -12.16 5.20 25.81
C ALA A 167 -11.71 4.63 27.17
N ALA A 168 -12.60 4.62 28.17
CA ALA A 168 -12.30 4.04 29.47
C ALA A 168 -12.10 2.52 29.40
N SER A 169 -12.91 1.80 28.60
CA SER A 169 -12.78 0.35 28.43
C SER A 169 -11.49 -0.03 27.74
N LEU A 170 -11.12 0.72 26.71
CA LEU A 170 -9.85 0.58 26.02
C LEU A 170 -8.67 0.85 26.97
N ALA A 171 -8.74 1.91 27.78
CA ALA A 171 -7.71 2.23 28.77
C ALA A 171 -7.53 1.10 29.80
N ARG A 172 -8.64 0.57 30.35
CA ARG A 172 -8.60 -0.58 31.28
C ARG A 172 -7.97 -1.81 30.65
N SER A 173 -8.35 -2.11 29.42
CA SER A 173 -7.84 -3.29 28.73
C SER A 173 -6.37 -3.12 28.33
N ARG A 174 -5.91 -1.90 27.98
CA ARG A 174 -4.48 -1.57 27.82
C ARG A 174 -3.68 -1.82 29.11
N ILE A 175 -4.18 -1.39 30.26
CA ILE A 175 -3.53 -1.63 31.56
C ILE A 175 -3.49 -3.13 31.86
N LYS A 176 -4.60 -3.85 31.63
CA LYS A 176 -4.67 -5.30 31.83
C LYS A 176 -3.63 -6.07 31.01
N HIS A 177 -3.27 -5.56 29.83
CA HIS A 177 -2.30 -6.17 28.92
C HIS A 177 -0.91 -5.52 28.98
N ASP A 178 -0.62 -4.70 30.00
CA ASP A 178 0.66 -4.01 30.20
C ASP A 178 1.15 -3.20 28.98
N LEU A 179 0.22 -2.57 28.25
CA LEU A 179 0.52 -1.82 27.03
C LEU A 179 0.87 -0.36 27.32
N LEU A 180 2.16 -0.02 27.18
CA LEU A 180 2.72 1.32 27.43
C LEU A 180 2.15 2.41 26.50
N SER A 181 1.84 2.07 25.25
CA SER A 181 1.28 3.01 24.26
C SER A 181 0.31 2.31 23.30
N MET A 182 -0.44 3.09 22.53
CA MET A 182 -1.32 2.59 21.47
C MET A 182 -0.55 1.87 20.36
N GLU A 183 0.69 2.28 20.11
CA GLU A 183 1.59 1.58 19.18
C GLU A 183 1.98 0.19 19.67
N CYS A 184 1.81 -0.11 20.97
CA CYS A 184 2.05 -1.41 21.58
C CYS A 184 0.87 -2.38 21.47
N ILE A 185 -0.25 -1.96 20.88
CA ILE A 185 -1.42 -2.84 20.60
C ILE A 185 -1.01 -4.04 19.74
N LEU A 186 0.01 -3.86 18.91
CA LEU A 186 0.59 -4.90 18.07
C LEU A 186 1.61 -5.75 18.86
N PRO A 187 1.60 -7.08 18.70
CA PRO A 187 2.62 -7.98 19.22
C PRO A 187 4.02 -7.49 18.88
N GLU A 188 4.95 -7.70 19.80
CA GLU A 188 6.34 -7.27 19.64
C GLU A 188 6.98 -7.84 18.35
N CYS A 189 6.63 -9.06 17.97
CA CYS A 189 7.11 -9.68 16.73
C CYS A 189 6.65 -8.90 15.47
N VAL A 190 5.41 -8.40 15.46
CA VAL A 190 4.82 -7.63 14.37
C VAL A 190 5.41 -6.22 14.34
N ARG A 191 5.60 -5.59 15.50
CA ARG A 191 6.27 -4.28 15.61
C ARG A 191 7.72 -4.36 15.12
N LYS A 192 8.47 -5.37 15.54
CA LYS A 192 9.83 -5.62 15.06
C LYS A 192 9.87 -5.84 13.55
N LYS A 193 8.92 -6.58 12.97
CA LYS A 193 8.79 -6.74 11.52
C LYS A 193 8.52 -5.40 10.81
N GLN A 194 7.63 -4.56 11.34
CA GLN A 194 7.34 -3.24 10.77
C GLN A 194 8.52 -2.26 10.87
N GLN A 195 9.22 -2.27 12.00
CA GLN A 195 10.42 -1.46 12.17
C GLN A 195 11.49 -1.89 11.16
N ARG A 196 11.66 -3.21 10.98
CA ARG A 196 12.57 -3.76 9.97
C ARG A 196 12.13 -3.40 8.55
N SER A 197 10.84 -3.50 8.21
CA SER A 197 10.35 -3.21 6.87
C SER A 197 10.60 -1.75 6.47
N ARG A 198 10.52 -0.81 7.43
CA ARG A 198 10.87 0.61 7.20
C ARG A 198 12.35 0.85 6.90
N SER A 199 13.22 -0.09 7.29
CA SER A 199 14.67 -0.02 7.08
C SER A 199 15.17 -0.91 5.95
N LEU A 200 14.30 -1.72 5.33
CA LEU A 200 14.71 -2.59 4.25
C LEU A 200 15.09 -1.76 3.02
N PRO A 201 16.20 -2.08 2.35
CA PRO A 201 16.55 -1.42 1.10
C PRO A 201 15.47 -1.71 0.04
N LEU A 202 15.29 -0.76 -0.86
CA LEU A 202 14.42 -0.91 -2.02
C LEU A 202 15.21 -1.61 -3.10
N TYR A 203 14.58 -2.58 -3.75
CA TYR A 203 15.12 -3.25 -4.92
C TYR A 203 14.31 -2.84 -6.14
N ALA A 204 15.00 -2.53 -7.23
CA ALA A 204 14.35 -2.24 -8.49
C ALA A 204 15.14 -2.82 -9.66
N TRP A 205 14.46 -3.57 -10.52
CA TRP A 205 15.07 -4.11 -11.73
C TRP A 205 14.90 -3.15 -12.90
N VAL A 206 15.91 -3.09 -13.77
CA VAL A 206 15.91 -2.29 -14.99
C VAL A 206 15.14 -3.04 -16.07
N ASN A 207 14.13 -2.40 -16.66
CA ASN A 207 13.37 -2.99 -17.74
C ASN A 207 14.09 -2.84 -19.07
N ARG A 208 14.63 -3.95 -19.54
CA ARG A 208 15.52 -4.04 -20.70
C ARG A 208 14.77 -3.93 -22.02
N LEU A 209 13.46 -4.13 -21.99
CA LEU A 209 12.58 -3.87 -23.12
C LEU A 209 12.39 -2.36 -23.39
N LYS A 210 12.70 -1.50 -22.41
CA LYS A 210 12.44 -0.06 -22.48
C LYS A 210 13.67 0.83 -22.29
N SER A 211 14.72 0.33 -21.68
CA SER A 211 15.89 1.12 -21.34
C SER A 211 17.12 0.24 -21.09
N SER A 212 18.31 0.84 -21.10
CA SER A 212 19.54 0.16 -20.73
C SER A 212 19.98 0.51 -19.31
N HIS A 213 20.85 -0.32 -18.75
CA HIS A 213 21.49 -0.07 -17.46
C HIS A 213 22.21 1.28 -17.45
N ASP A 214 22.95 1.60 -18.52
CA ASP A 214 23.71 2.84 -18.61
C ASP A 214 22.80 4.06 -18.69
N GLU A 215 21.68 3.97 -19.41
CA GLU A 215 20.70 5.05 -19.49
C GLU A 215 20.08 5.31 -18.10
N VAL A 216 19.59 4.26 -17.44
CA VAL A 216 18.98 4.38 -16.10
C VAL A 216 19.98 4.94 -15.09
N GLN A 217 21.20 4.40 -15.04
CA GLN A 217 22.24 4.89 -14.13
C GLN A 217 22.66 6.33 -14.47
N GLY A 218 22.69 6.70 -15.75
CA GLY A 218 22.97 8.06 -16.20
C GLY A 218 21.91 9.05 -15.71
N VAL A 219 20.62 8.71 -15.83
CA VAL A 219 19.52 9.52 -15.32
C VAL A 219 19.61 9.68 -13.80
N LEU A 220 19.82 8.58 -13.05
CA LEU A 220 19.97 8.64 -11.59
C LEU A 220 21.15 9.53 -11.15
N LYS A 221 22.28 9.45 -11.85
CA LYS A 221 23.46 10.30 -11.58
C LYS A 221 23.19 11.76 -11.90
N ASN A 222 22.48 12.05 -12.98
CA ASN A 222 22.08 13.42 -13.35
C ASN A 222 21.09 14.01 -12.33
N ASP A 223 20.24 13.18 -11.72
CA ASP A 223 19.34 13.55 -10.62
C ASP A 223 20.07 13.66 -9.26
N GLY A 224 21.41 13.57 -9.25
CA GLY A 224 22.25 13.80 -8.09
C GLY A 224 22.47 12.58 -7.19
N LEU A 225 22.06 11.37 -7.61
CA LEU A 225 22.35 10.16 -6.85
C LEU A 225 23.77 9.64 -7.14
N LEU A 226 24.46 9.20 -6.09
CA LEU A 226 25.81 8.65 -6.19
C LEU A 226 25.80 7.12 -6.17
N GLN A 227 26.52 6.52 -7.12
CA GLN A 227 26.69 5.07 -7.14
C GLN A 227 27.76 4.62 -6.14
N VAL A 228 27.40 3.76 -5.20
CA VAL A 228 28.30 3.15 -4.21
C VAL A 228 28.57 1.68 -4.55
N LYS A 229 29.58 1.08 -3.90
CA LYS A 229 30.07 -0.26 -4.27
C LYS A 229 29.22 -1.40 -3.69
N SER A 230 28.49 -1.15 -2.60
CA SER A 230 27.74 -2.20 -1.92
C SER A 230 26.59 -1.66 -1.09
N ILE A 231 25.65 -2.55 -0.76
CA ILE A 231 24.49 -2.28 0.10
C ILE A 231 24.90 -1.67 1.45
N ARG A 232 26.07 -2.05 2.00
CA ARG A 232 26.58 -1.53 3.28
C ARG A 232 26.91 -0.04 3.27
N GLN A 233 27.09 0.53 2.08
CA GLN A 233 27.41 1.94 1.86
C GLN A 233 26.18 2.77 1.48
N LEU A 234 25.00 2.14 1.38
CA LEU A 234 23.77 2.84 1.04
C LEU A 234 23.35 3.77 2.19
N ALA A 235 23.33 5.06 1.89
CA ALA A 235 22.83 6.13 2.75
C ALA A 235 22.44 7.34 1.91
N GLY A 236 21.42 8.10 2.33
CA GLY A 236 21.00 9.33 1.65
C GLY A 236 20.73 9.12 0.15
N GLN A 237 21.30 9.99 -0.69
CA GLN A 237 21.13 9.98 -2.15
C GLN A 237 22.13 9.02 -2.82
N THR A 238 22.09 7.74 -2.47
CA THR A 238 22.98 6.73 -3.07
C THR A 238 22.22 5.53 -3.63
N PHE A 239 22.87 4.81 -4.55
CA PHE A 239 22.38 3.53 -5.05
C PHE A 239 23.56 2.60 -5.35
N CYS A 240 23.31 1.29 -5.43
CA CYS A 240 24.32 0.34 -5.91
C CYS A 240 23.67 -0.75 -6.76
N GLN A 241 24.48 -1.52 -7.48
CA GLN A 241 24.01 -2.73 -8.15
C GLN A 241 23.90 -3.88 -7.14
N ASP A 242 22.92 -4.77 -7.31
CA ASP A 242 22.81 -5.97 -6.49
C ASP A 242 23.89 -6.99 -6.86
N SER A 243 24.40 -7.72 -5.87
CA SER A 243 25.46 -8.72 -6.09
C SER A 243 24.95 -10.05 -6.66
N HIS A 244 23.65 -10.32 -6.58
CA HIS A 244 23.05 -11.60 -7.00
C HIS A 244 22.18 -11.44 -8.26
N CYS A 245 21.61 -10.25 -8.47
CA CYS A 245 20.74 -9.95 -9.60
C CYS A 245 21.38 -8.82 -10.42
N TRP A 246 21.95 -9.16 -11.57
CA TRP A 246 22.76 -8.23 -12.36
C TRP A 246 21.93 -7.09 -12.96
N ASP A 247 20.64 -7.31 -13.15
CA ASP A 247 19.71 -6.33 -13.70
C ASP A 247 19.12 -5.37 -12.64
N THR A 248 19.54 -5.52 -11.38
CA THR A 248 18.87 -4.93 -10.23
C THR A 248 19.72 -3.87 -9.56
N LEU A 249 19.08 -2.73 -9.26
CA LEU A 249 19.61 -1.64 -8.47
C LEU A 249 18.99 -1.65 -7.07
N VAL A 250 19.77 -1.21 -6.09
CA VAL A 250 19.42 -1.19 -4.67
C VAL A 250 19.55 0.23 -4.13
N PHE A 251 18.53 0.66 -3.38
CA PHE A 251 18.40 2.02 -2.86
C PHE A 251 18.07 2.02 -1.36
N PRO A 252 18.42 3.06 -0.60
CA PRO A 252 17.88 3.29 0.74
C PRO A 252 16.34 3.40 0.73
N ALA A 253 15.69 2.94 1.79
CA ALA A 253 14.22 2.96 1.95
C ALA A 253 13.61 4.36 1.74
N GLN A 254 14.34 5.42 2.11
CA GLN A 254 13.88 6.80 2.04
C GLN A 254 13.71 7.29 0.60
N LEU A 255 14.35 6.65 -0.38
CA LEU A 255 14.27 7.06 -1.79
C LEU A 255 12.99 6.59 -2.48
N LYS A 256 12.11 5.83 -1.81
CA LYS A 256 10.88 5.31 -2.43
C LYS A 256 10.01 6.43 -2.99
N ALA A 257 9.72 7.45 -2.17
CA ALA A 257 8.89 8.56 -2.57
C ALA A 257 9.56 9.44 -3.65
N PRO A 258 10.82 9.89 -3.50
CA PRO A 258 11.51 10.61 -4.58
C PRO A 258 11.53 9.85 -5.90
N LEU A 259 11.83 8.54 -5.89
CA LEU A 259 11.89 7.71 -7.09
C LEU A 259 10.54 7.59 -7.79
N SER A 260 9.42 7.55 -7.05
CA SER A 260 8.08 7.46 -7.66
C SER A 260 7.71 8.65 -8.55
N PHE A 261 8.36 9.80 -8.38
CA PHE A 261 8.12 10.98 -9.22
C PHE A 261 9.05 11.06 -10.45
N THR A 262 10.05 10.17 -10.53
CA THR A 262 10.98 10.15 -11.67
C THR A 262 10.31 9.59 -12.92
N LYS A 263 10.80 10.02 -14.09
CA LYS A 263 10.37 9.44 -15.38
C LYS A 263 10.73 7.94 -15.47
N LEU A 264 11.76 7.50 -14.74
CA LEU A 264 12.20 6.10 -14.75
C LEU A 264 11.10 5.14 -14.30
N LEU A 265 10.39 5.45 -13.21
CA LEU A 265 9.28 4.62 -12.71
C LEU A 265 8.01 4.81 -13.54
N ARG A 266 7.68 6.07 -13.86
CA ARG A 266 6.47 6.40 -14.62
C ARG A 266 6.46 5.78 -16.02
N ASP A 267 7.60 5.78 -16.68
CA ASP A 267 7.74 5.24 -18.04
C ASP A 267 8.08 3.73 -18.03
N HIS A 268 8.11 3.10 -16.84
CA HIS A 268 8.41 1.68 -16.62
C HIS A 268 9.80 1.25 -17.09
N LYS A 269 10.79 2.14 -16.97
CA LYS A 269 12.21 1.84 -17.22
C LYS A 269 12.90 1.22 -16.00
N LEU A 270 12.43 1.55 -14.81
CA LEU A 270 12.88 1.01 -13.53
C LEU A 270 11.67 0.60 -12.69
N ILE A 271 11.64 -0.65 -12.21
CA ILE A 271 10.48 -1.22 -11.52
C ILE A 271 10.89 -1.62 -10.11
N ILE A 272 10.28 -1.01 -9.10
CA ILE A 272 10.46 -1.42 -7.70
C ILE A 272 9.72 -2.73 -7.46
N GLN A 273 10.43 -3.75 -6.98
CA GLN A 273 9.85 -5.04 -6.61
C GLN A 273 10.67 -5.68 -5.48
N ASP A 274 10.02 -6.44 -4.59
CA ASP A 274 10.73 -7.13 -3.53
C ASP A 274 11.76 -8.13 -4.08
N LYS A 275 12.93 -8.20 -3.43
CA LYS A 275 14.01 -9.11 -3.85
C LYS A 275 13.56 -10.58 -3.90
N SER A 276 12.57 -10.96 -3.10
CA SER A 276 11.98 -12.31 -3.12
C SER A 276 11.31 -12.66 -4.44
N CYS A 277 10.87 -11.66 -5.23
CA CYS A 277 10.30 -11.86 -6.56
C CYS A 277 11.37 -11.76 -7.65
N ILE A 278 12.38 -10.90 -7.46
CA ILE A 278 13.45 -10.66 -8.43
C ILE A 278 14.45 -11.83 -8.49
N LEU A 279 14.87 -12.33 -7.33
CA LEU A 279 15.93 -13.32 -7.22
C LEU A 279 15.58 -14.65 -7.91
N PRO A 280 14.38 -15.23 -7.71
CA PRO A 280 13.99 -16.44 -8.43
C PRO A 280 14.01 -16.25 -9.94
N THR A 281 13.57 -15.09 -10.44
CA THR A 281 13.55 -14.79 -11.88
C THR A 281 14.96 -14.73 -12.47
N ASN A 282 15.89 -14.04 -11.80
CA ASN A 282 17.30 -13.99 -12.19
C ASN A 282 17.96 -15.38 -12.14
N ALA A 283 17.69 -16.14 -11.09
CA ALA A 283 18.21 -17.49 -10.92
C ALA A 283 17.69 -18.42 -12.03
N ALA A 284 16.39 -18.36 -12.33
CA ALA A 284 15.78 -19.13 -13.41
C ALA A 284 16.36 -18.75 -14.78
N ALA A 285 16.46 -17.45 -15.11
CA ALA A 285 17.05 -16.97 -16.35
C ALA A 285 18.49 -17.47 -16.58
N SER A 286 19.27 -17.60 -15.50
CA SER A 286 20.65 -18.13 -15.57
C SER A 286 20.73 -19.63 -15.82
N LEU A 287 19.66 -20.39 -15.53
CA LEU A 287 19.58 -21.84 -15.70
C LEU A 287 18.87 -22.24 -16.99
N LEU A 288 18.14 -21.32 -17.61
CA LEU A 288 17.42 -21.57 -18.85
C LEU A 288 18.40 -21.83 -20.00
N PRO A 289 18.06 -22.73 -20.94
CA PRO A 289 18.84 -22.95 -22.15
C PRO A 289 18.90 -21.69 -23.02
N ASP A 290 19.80 -21.69 -24.00
CA ASP A 290 19.98 -20.58 -24.96
C ASP A 290 18.90 -20.58 -26.05
N GLU A 291 18.07 -21.62 -26.11
CA GLU A 291 16.96 -21.75 -27.04
C GLU A 291 15.72 -22.34 -26.35
N GLY A 292 14.54 -21.96 -26.83
CA GLY A 292 13.26 -22.57 -26.48
C GLY A 292 12.29 -21.64 -25.74
N ASP A 293 11.00 -21.99 -25.85
CA ASP A 293 9.93 -21.30 -25.15
C ASP A 293 9.90 -21.65 -23.66
N ILE A 294 9.36 -20.75 -22.86
CA ILE A 294 9.36 -20.84 -21.40
C ILE A 294 7.93 -20.89 -20.89
N LEU A 295 7.62 -21.94 -20.11
CA LEU A 295 6.34 -22.09 -19.44
C LEU A 295 6.49 -21.76 -17.95
N MET A 296 5.87 -20.67 -17.51
CA MET A 296 5.73 -20.32 -16.10
C MET A 296 4.46 -20.96 -15.55
N VAL A 297 4.57 -21.86 -14.57
CA VAL A 297 3.43 -22.52 -13.93
C VAL A 297 3.32 -22.10 -12.47
N GLY A 298 2.18 -21.52 -12.07
CA GLY A 298 1.91 -21.10 -10.70
C GLY A 298 1.25 -19.71 -10.60
N CYS A 299 1.33 -19.12 -9.41
CA CYS A 299 0.73 -17.81 -9.12
C CYS A 299 1.78 -16.71 -9.22
N PHE A 300 1.73 -15.92 -10.28
CA PHE A 300 2.68 -14.84 -10.54
C PHE A 300 1.96 -13.49 -10.71
N SER A 301 2.62 -12.41 -10.30
CA SER A 301 2.19 -11.08 -10.69
C SER A 301 2.60 -10.76 -12.12
N GLY A 302 1.87 -9.86 -12.79
CA GLY A 302 2.26 -9.37 -14.12
C GLY A 302 3.66 -8.77 -14.16
N LEU A 303 4.14 -8.16 -13.06
CA LEU A 303 5.52 -7.68 -12.94
C LEU A 303 6.55 -8.81 -12.98
N THR A 304 6.26 -9.95 -12.35
CA THR A 304 7.17 -11.11 -12.34
C THR A 304 7.22 -11.76 -13.74
N VAL A 305 6.08 -11.82 -14.42
CA VAL A 305 6.00 -12.27 -15.82
C VAL A 305 6.80 -11.34 -16.73
N ALA A 306 6.59 -10.03 -16.62
CA ALA A 306 7.32 -9.04 -17.42
C ALA A 306 8.82 -9.04 -17.14
N HIS A 307 9.23 -9.20 -15.88
CA HIS A 307 10.63 -9.33 -15.49
C HIS A 307 11.28 -10.55 -16.14
N THR A 308 10.56 -11.69 -16.13
CA THR A 308 11.00 -12.93 -16.80
C THR A 308 11.20 -12.69 -18.29
N ALA A 309 10.19 -12.12 -18.97
CA ALA A 309 10.27 -11.79 -20.39
C ALA A 309 11.41 -10.82 -20.73
N SER A 310 11.66 -9.82 -19.87
CA SER A 310 12.77 -8.87 -20.03
C SER A 310 14.14 -9.54 -19.96
N LEU A 311 14.34 -10.45 -18.99
CA LEU A 311 15.61 -11.18 -18.83
C LEU A 311 15.87 -12.14 -19.99
N ILE A 312 14.81 -12.81 -20.45
CA ILE A 312 14.89 -13.69 -21.62
C ILE A 312 15.22 -12.85 -22.87
N ALA A 313 14.51 -11.74 -23.10
CA ALA A 313 14.79 -10.90 -24.26
C ALA A 313 16.27 -10.44 -24.30
N GLU A 314 16.84 -10.01 -23.16
CA GLU A 314 18.25 -9.61 -23.10
C GLU A 314 19.22 -10.76 -23.39
N LYS A 315 18.93 -11.97 -22.87
CA LYS A 315 19.77 -13.14 -23.15
C LYS A 315 19.82 -13.47 -24.65
N TYR A 316 18.73 -13.20 -25.38
CA TYR A 316 18.58 -13.51 -26.81
C TYR A 316 18.89 -12.34 -27.75
N GLU A 317 19.17 -11.13 -27.25
CA GLU A 317 19.61 -9.99 -28.07
C GLU A 317 20.93 -10.25 -28.83
N GLY A 318 21.69 -11.28 -28.43
CA GLY A 318 22.92 -11.73 -29.08
C GLY A 318 22.72 -12.48 -30.41
N ASP A 319 21.52 -13.00 -30.69
CA ASP A 319 21.26 -13.90 -31.84
C ASP A 319 20.21 -13.32 -32.82
N LYS A 320 20.45 -12.08 -33.27
CA LYS A 320 19.55 -11.30 -34.15
C LYS A 320 19.29 -11.91 -35.55
N ASN A 321 19.83 -13.09 -35.84
CA ASN A 321 19.66 -13.76 -37.13
C ASN A 321 18.47 -14.72 -37.18
N ASN A 322 17.82 -15.00 -36.05
CA ASN A 322 16.64 -15.86 -36.00
C ASN A 322 15.36 -15.04 -35.75
N ASN A 323 14.32 -15.29 -36.55
CA ASN A 323 12.99 -14.68 -36.38
C ASN A 323 12.20 -15.26 -35.21
N ASP A 324 12.72 -16.32 -34.57
CA ASP A 324 12.06 -17.01 -33.46
C ASP A 324 12.55 -16.44 -32.12
N GLN A 325 11.88 -15.36 -31.67
CA GLN A 325 12.03 -14.91 -30.29
C GLN A 325 11.34 -15.90 -29.34
N PRO A 326 11.99 -16.31 -28.24
CA PRO A 326 11.39 -17.21 -27.27
C PRO A 326 10.12 -16.60 -26.66
N MET A 327 9.07 -17.41 -26.57
CA MET A 327 7.79 -17.02 -26.00
C MET A 327 7.72 -17.40 -24.52
N VAL A 328 7.13 -16.52 -23.72
CA VAL A 328 6.80 -16.80 -22.31
C VAL A 328 5.32 -17.13 -22.20
N TYR A 329 5.02 -18.38 -21.92
CA TYR A 329 3.69 -18.86 -21.61
C TYR A 329 3.46 -18.82 -20.10
N VAL A 330 2.31 -18.32 -19.67
CA VAL A 330 1.93 -18.28 -18.26
C VAL A 330 0.72 -19.16 -18.04
N CYS A 331 0.89 -20.19 -17.20
CA CYS A 331 -0.17 -21.04 -16.73
C CYS A 331 -0.43 -20.71 -15.26
N THR A 332 -1.52 -20.01 -15.00
CA THR A 332 -1.98 -19.66 -13.67
C THR A 332 -3.06 -20.63 -13.20
N THR A 333 -3.00 -21.03 -11.94
CA THR A 333 -4.04 -21.84 -11.29
C THR A 333 -4.94 -20.93 -10.45
N ASP A 334 -6.25 -21.15 -10.51
CA ASP A 334 -7.24 -20.49 -9.63
C ASP A 334 -7.29 -18.95 -9.72
N ILE A 335 -7.03 -18.37 -10.90
CA ILE A 335 -7.24 -16.92 -11.12
C ILE A 335 -8.56 -16.62 -11.82
N THR A 336 -9.18 -15.51 -11.45
CA THR A 336 -10.37 -14.97 -12.09
C THR A 336 -10.04 -14.29 -13.43
N GLU A 337 -11.02 -14.13 -14.32
CA GLU A 337 -10.84 -13.40 -15.60
C GLU A 337 -10.25 -12.01 -15.38
N ARG A 338 -10.75 -11.27 -14.37
CA ARG A 338 -10.23 -9.96 -13.98
C ARG A 338 -8.74 -10.00 -13.63
N GLN A 339 -8.30 -10.99 -12.85
CA GLN A 339 -6.88 -11.12 -12.50
C GLN A 339 -6.03 -11.46 -13.72
N SER A 340 -6.57 -12.23 -14.67
CA SER A 340 -5.90 -12.51 -15.93
C SER A 340 -5.74 -11.23 -16.77
N GLU A 341 -6.77 -10.40 -16.84
CA GLU A 341 -6.74 -9.10 -17.52
C GLU A 341 -5.75 -8.13 -16.84
N GLU A 342 -5.69 -8.10 -15.51
CA GLU A 342 -4.72 -7.30 -14.75
C GLU A 342 -3.27 -7.70 -15.04
N ILE A 343 -3.01 -9.01 -15.13
CA ILE A 343 -1.70 -9.54 -15.52
C ILE A 343 -1.38 -9.10 -16.95
N GLN A 344 -2.30 -9.30 -17.90
CA GLN A 344 -2.10 -8.94 -19.31
C GLN A 344 -1.83 -7.44 -19.48
N HIS A 345 -2.67 -6.60 -18.87
CA HIS A 345 -2.51 -5.15 -18.88
C HIS A 345 -1.15 -4.73 -18.30
N THR A 346 -0.71 -5.35 -17.19
CA THR A 346 0.60 -5.06 -16.60
C THR A 346 1.73 -5.43 -17.55
N VAL A 347 1.68 -6.61 -18.16
CA VAL A 347 2.68 -7.12 -19.11
C VAL A 347 2.79 -6.21 -20.34
N ASP A 348 1.66 -5.78 -20.89
CA ASP A 348 1.62 -4.84 -22.03
C ASP A 348 2.22 -3.47 -21.64
N LYS A 349 1.88 -2.96 -20.45
CA LYS A 349 2.42 -1.70 -19.92
C LYS A 349 3.95 -1.73 -19.76
N MET A 350 4.50 -2.91 -19.43
CA MET A 350 5.94 -3.15 -19.33
C MET A 350 6.64 -3.28 -20.70
N GLY A 351 5.90 -3.26 -21.81
CA GLY A 351 6.46 -3.31 -23.17
C GLY A 351 6.72 -4.72 -23.68
N CYS A 352 6.16 -5.74 -23.01
CA CYS A 352 6.16 -7.10 -23.54
C CYS A 352 5.19 -7.19 -24.73
N LYS A 353 5.55 -7.96 -25.75
CA LYS A 353 4.65 -8.25 -26.88
C LYS A 353 3.80 -9.47 -26.53
N SER A 354 2.51 -9.29 -26.33
CA SER A 354 1.55 -10.38 -26.20
C SER A 354 1.01 -10.80 -27.58
N LYS A 355 0.79 -12.10 -27.77
CA LYS A 355 0.15 -12.66 -28.98
C LYS A 355 -1.09 -13.42 -28.58
#